data_AF-A0A484IGY6-F1
#
_entry.id   AF-A0A484IGY6-F1
#
_cell.length_a   1.000
_cell.length_b   1.000
_cell.length_c   1.000
_cell.angle_alpha   90.00
_cell.angle_beta   90.00
_cell.angle_gamma   90.00
#
_symmetry.space_group_name_H-M   'P 1'
#
loop_
_entity.id
_entity.type
_entity.pdbx_description
1 polymer ?
#
loop_
_entity_poly.entity_id
_entity_poly.type
_entity_poly.pdbx_seq_one_letter_code
_entity_poly.pdbx_strand_id
1 'polypeptide(L)'
;MNPDGSRNKVILIVLLSVGFTLAMYLVINYSLNQQSTTFARLIPEEAYVIILHDVFNKPMEDLLNITFDDVRGKFSAQYVMINGEGIIYEADKDSHTTSKVIGMTNEPLSGGSHFGWEITFNGTKYYVDSTSGRIISFVNASK
;
A
#
# COMPACT_ATOMS: atom_id res chain seq x y z
N MET A 1 44.51 36.75 22.63
CA MET A 1 43.55 35.81 22.00
C MET A 1 42.40 35.65 22.99
N ASN A 2 41.22 36.23 22.72
CA ASN A 2 40.15 36.35 23.71
C ASN A 2 39.41 35.00 23.85
N PRO A 3 39.56 34.25 24.97
CA PRO A 3 39.01 32.90 25.10
C PRO A 3 37.48 32.85 25.05
N ASP A 4 36.81 33.97 25.33
CA ASP A 4 35.35 34.09 25.31
C ASP A 4 34.77 34.06 23.88
N GLY A 5 35.49 34.60 22.90
CA GLY A 5 35.05 34.60 21.50
C GLY A 5 35.00 33.19 20.89
N SER A 6 35.90 32.31 21.32
CA SER A 6 35.97 30.91 20.86
C SER A 6 34.89 30.04 21.51
N ARG A 7 34.66 30.19 22.84
CA ARG A 7 33.58 29.47 23.54
C ARG A 7 32.20 29.83 23.01
N ASN A 8 31.93 31.11 22.75
CA ASN A 8 30.64 31.56 22.24
C ASN A 8 30.33 31.01 20.84
N LYS A 9 31.35 30.85 19.99
CA LYS A 9 31.21 30.21 18.67
C LYS A 9 30.86 28.73 18.78
N VAL A 10 31.51 27.99 19.68
CA VAL A 10 31.22 26.56 19.90
C VAL A 10 29.81 26.38 20.43
N ILE A 11 29.39 27.20 21.40
CA ILE A 11 28.02 27.15 21.96
C ILE A 11 26.98 27.44 20.87
N LEU A 12 27.22 28.43 20.01
CA LEU A 12 26.34 28.76 18.89
C LEU A 12 26.19 27.58 17.91
N ILE A 13 27.29 26.93 17.54
CA ILE A 13 27.28 25.80 16.60
C ILE A 13 26.50 24.62 17.19
N VAL A 14 26.69 24.33 18.48
CA VAL A 14 25.95 23.26 19.16
C VAL A 14 24.45 23.57 19.17
N LEU A 15 24.05 24.79 19.52
CA LEU A 15 22.64 25.20 19.51
C LEU A 15 22.03 25.14 18.10
N LEU A 16 22.77 25.58 17.08
CA LEU A 16 22.33 25.51 15.69
C LEU A 16 22.12 24.06 15.24
N SER A 17 23.02 23.15 15.64
CA SER A 17 22.95 21.73 15.28
C SER A 17 21.75 21.04 15.92
N VAL A 18 21.48 21.35 17.19
CA VAL A 18 20.28 20.85 17.90
C VAL A 18 19.01 21.39 17.24
N GLY A 19 18.97 22.68 16.91
CA GLY A 19 17.84 23.30 16.22
C GLY A 19 17.57 22.66 14.85
N PHE A 20 18.61 22.42 14.06
CA PHE A 20 18.50 21.75 12.77
C PHE A 20 17.98 20.31 12.91
N THR A 21 18.49 19.57 13.89
CA THR A 21 18.06 18.20 14.16
C THR A 21 16.58 18.16 14.55
N LEU A 22 16.13 19.09 15.40
CA LEU A 22 14.73 19.20 15.79
C LEU A 22 13.82 19.57 14.61
N ALA A 23 14.25 20.51 13.78
CA ALA A 23 13.52 20.89 12.57
C ALA A 23 13.40 19.71 11.58
N MET A 24 14.48 18.95 11.38
CA MET A 24 14.42 17.72 10.57
C MET A 24 13.52 16.65 11.15
N TYR A 25 13.56 16.45 12.46
CA TYR A 25 12.63 15.53 13.12
C TYR A 25 11.16 15.94 12.87
N LEU A 26 10.85 17.23 12.97
CA LEU A 26 9.50 17.74 12.70
C LEU A 26 9.10 17.57 11.24
N VAL A 27 9.99 17.87 10.28
CA VAL A 27 9.73 17.71 8.84
C VAL A 27 9.53 16.25 8.46
N ILE A 28 10.35 15.35 9.01
CA ILE A 28 10.23 13.91 8.78
C ILE A 28 8.93 13.41 9.40
N ASN A 29 8.61 13.77 10.64
CA ASN A 29 7.38 13.34 11.29
C ASN A 29 6.14 13.89 10.56
N TYR A 30 6.19 15.14 10.08
CA TYR A 30 5.11 15.72 9.27
C TYR A 30 4.97 15.04 7.91
N SER A 31 6.07 14.72 7.25
CA SER A 31 6.07 13.99 5.97
C SER A 31 5.60 12.55 6.12
N LEU A 32 6.01 11.85 7.18
CA LEU A 32 5.59 10.48 7.49
C LEU A 32 4.11 10.39 7.89
N ASN A 33 3.59 11.43 8.53
CA ASN A 33 2.17 11.51 8.92
C ASN A 33 1.26 12.10 7.84
N GLN A 34 1.82 12.61 6.74
CA GLN A 34 1.03 12.95 5.56
C GLN A 34 0.75 11.68 4.76
N GLN A 35 -0.53 11.31 4.67
CA GLN A 35 -0.98 10.34 3.68
C GLN A 35 -0.59 10.87 2.30
N SER A 36 0.21 10.12 1.54
CA SER A 36 0.57 10.49 0.16
C SER A 36 -0.70 10.75 -0.64
N THR A 37 -0.95 12.00 -1.04
CA THR A 37 -2.19 12.37 -1.76
C THR A 37 -2.19 11.93 -3.23
N THR A 38 -1.11 11.29 -3.69
CA THR A 38 -0.94 10.86 -5.08
C THR A 38 -0.82 9.35 -5.14
N PHE A 39 -1.87 8.64 -4.73
CA PHE A 39 -2.02 7.23 -5.08
C PHE A 39 -2.67 7.19 -6.46
N ALA A 40 -1.91 6.89 -7.50
CA ALA A 40 -2.49 6.36 -8.72
C ALA A 40 -3.09 5.01 -8.33
N ARG A 41 -4.37 5.03 -7.95
CA ARG A 41 -5.04 3.86 -7.44
C ARG A 41 -5.51 3.03 -8.62
N LEU A 42 -4.99 1.81 -8.72
CA LEU A 42 -5.53 0.81 -9.64
C LEU A 42 -7.04 0.75 -9.49
N ILE A 43 -7.78 0.76 -10.60
CA ILE A 43 -9.20 0.43 -10.56
C ILE A 43 -9.38 -1.10 -10.47
N PRO A 44 -10.50 -1.61 -9.96
CA PRO A 44 -10.76 -3.05 -9.86
C PRO A 44 -10.49 -3.80 -11.18
N GLU A 45 -10.81 -3.15 -12.27
CA GLU A 45 -10.69 -3.66 -13.63
C GLU A 45 -9.24 -3.96 -14.02
N GLU A 46 -8.30 -3.10 -13.64
CA GLU A 46 -6.88 -3.30 -13.87
C GLU A 46 -6.34 -4.45 -13.00
N ALA A 47 -6.86 -4.59 -11.77
CA ALA A 47 -6.53 -5.72 -10.90
C ALA A 47 -7.02 -7.07 -11.47
N TYR A 48 -8.13 -7.10 -12.20
CA TYR A 48 -8.58 -8.32 -12.91
C TYR A 48 -7.59 -8.73 -14.00
N VAL A 49 -7.10 -7.77 -14.80
CA VAL A 49 -6.13 -8.03 -15.87
C VAL A 49 -4.83 -8.59 -15.32
N ILE A 50 -4.35 -8.04 -14.21
CA ILE A 50 -3.17 -8.55 -13.49
C ILE A 50 -3.36 -10.02 -13.10
N ILE A 51 -4.50 -10.38 -12.53
CA ILE A 51 -4.77 -11.78 -12.14
C ILE A 51 -4.86 -12.69 -13.37
N LEU A 52 -5.54 -12.25 -14.43
CA LEU A 52 -5.65 -13.03 -15.67
C LEU A 52 -4.27 -13.27 -16.32
N HIS A 53 -3.39 -12.28 -16.29
CA HIS A 53 -2.03 -12.40 -16.78
C HIS A 53 -1.17 -13.29 -15.86
N ASP A 54 -1.03 -12.91 -14.59
CA ASP A 54 -0.01 -13.48 -13.70
C ASP A 54 -0.42 -14.83 -13.11
N VAL A 55 -1.72 -15.08 -12.92
CA VAL A 55 -2.22 -16.34 -12.31
C VAL A 55 -2.63 -17.34 -13.38
N PHE A 56 -3.35 -16.89 -14.40
CA PHE A 56 -3.86 -17.77 -15.46
C PHE A 56 -2.91 -17.87 -16.66
N ASN A 57 -1.75 -17.21 -16.60
CA ASN A 57 -0.70 -17.21 -17.62
C ASN A 57 -1.26 -16.92 -19.02
N LYS A 58 -2.23 -16.00 -19.10
CA LYS A 58 -2.79 -15.58 -20.38
C LYS A 58 -1.82 -14.59 -21.04
N PRO A 59 -1.47 -14.80 -22.32
CA PRO A 59 -0.63 -13.86 -23.04
C PRO A 59 -1.36 -12.52 -23.17
N MET A 60 -0.60 -11.42 -23.14
CA MET A 60 -1.16 -10.06 -23.24
C MET A 60 -2.02 -9.87 -24.51
N GLU A 61 -1.68 -10.56 -25.60
CA GLU A 61 -2.44 -10.57 -26.85
C GLU A 61 -3.88 -11.07 -26.68
N ASP A 62 -4.10 -12.05 -25.80
CA ASP A 62 -5.44 -12.56 -25.47
C ASP A 62 -6.19 -11.62 -24.53
N LEU A 63 -5.48 -10.85 -23.70
CA LEU A 63 -6.05 -9.89 -22.75
C LEU A 63 -6.52 -8.61 -23.44
N LEU A 64 -5.85 -8.18 -24.51
CA LEU A 64 -6.22 -7.00 -25.30
C LEU A 64 -7.63 -7.08 -25.90
N ASN A 65 -8.13 -8.30 -26.12
CA ASN A 65 -9.46 -8.57 -26.66
C ASN A 65 -10.51 -8.84 -25.58
N ILE A 66 -10.13 -8.92 -24.30
CA ILE A 66 -11.10 -9.09 -23.20
C ILE A 66 -11.73 -7.75 -22.90
N THR A 67 -13.03 -7.66 -23.09
CA THR A 67 -13.82 -6.49 -22.69
C THR A 67 -14.33 -6.64 -21.27
N PHE A 68 -14.67 -5.52 -20.63
CA PHE A 68 -15.21 -5.55 -19.27
C PHE A 68 -16.50 -6.37 -19.13
N ASP A 69 -17.31 -6.44 -20.19
CA ASP A 69 -18.50 -7.29 -20.21
C ASP A 69 -18.15 -8.79 -20.18
N ASP A 70 -16.99 -9.20 -20.70
CA ASP A 70 -16.56 -10.62 -20.69
C ASP A 70 -16.19 -11.12 -19.30
N VAL A 71 -15.79 -10.22 -18.40
CA VAL A 71 -15.39 -10.50 -17.01
C VAL A 71 -16.44 -10.08 -15.99
N ARG A 72 -17.50 -9.40 -16.44
CA ARG A 72 -18.60 -8.92 -15.60
C ARG A 72 -19.31 -10.08 -14.90
N GLY A 73 -19.40 -10.00 -13.57
CA GLY A 73 -20.04 -11.02 -12.74
C GLY A 73 -19.21 -12.30 -12.53
N LYS A 74 -18.04 -12.43 -13.16
CA LYS A 74 -17.09 -13.53 -12.91
C LYS A 74 -16.14 -13.21 -11.75
N PHE A 75 -15.90 -11.93 -11.52
CA PHE A 75 -15.06 -11.41 -10.45
C PHE A 75 -15.89 -10.49 -9.56
N SER A 76 -15.63 -10.54 -8.26
CA SER A 76 -16.05 -9.50 -7.31
C SER A 76 -14.82 -8.82 -6.72
N ALA A 77 -14.84 -7.50 -6.66
CA ALA A 77 -13.78 -6.71 -6.05
C ALA A 77 -14.26 -5.98 -4.80
N GLN A 78 -13.45 -6.01 -3.75
CA GLN A 78 -13.62 -5.21 -2.54
C GLN A 78 -12.32 -4.47 -2.24
N TYR A 79 -12.42 -3.21 -1.84
CA TYR A 79 -11.24 -2.45 -1.42
C TYR A 79 -10.86 -2.81 0.02
N VAL A 80 -9.57 -3.10 0.24
CA VAL A 80 -9.08 -3.65 1.51
C VAL A 80 -7.74 -3.02 1.92
N MET A 81 -7.44 -3.11 3.21
CA MET A 81 -6.12 -2.84 3.77
C MET A 81 -5.59 -4.12 4.41
N ILE A 82 -4.37 -4.51 4.08
CA ILE A 82 -3.67 -5.62 4.73
C ILE A 82 -2.51 -5.04 5.53
N ASN A 83 -2.47 -5.29 6.83
CA ASN A 83 -1.37 -4.81 7.66
C ASN A 83 -0.12 -5.71 7.54
N GLY A 84 0.99 -5.30 8.14
CA GLY A 84 2.25 -6.08 8.09
C GLY A 84 2.18 -7.46 8.76
N GLU A 85 1.19 -7.67 9.63
CA GLU A 85 0.92 -8.97 10.25
C GLU A 85 0.05 -9.88 9.37
N GLY A 86 -0.42 -9.37 8.23
CA GLY A 86 -1.28 -10.11 7.31
C GLY A 86 -2.78 -10.00 7.63
N ILE A 87 -3.19 -9.19 8.60
CA ILE A 87 -4.60 -9.00 8.95
C ILE A 87 -5.26 -8.11 7.89
N ILE A 88 -6.43 -8.54 7.41
CA ILE A 88 -7.16 -7.92 6.31
C ILE A 88 -8.36 -7.17 6.87
N TYR A 89 -8.45 -5.89 6.53
CA TYR A 89 -9.50 -4.98 6.91
C TYR A 89 -10.29 -4.54 5.69
N GLU A 90 -11.60 -4.45 5.83
CA GLU A 90 -12.43 -3.70 4.88
C GLU A 90 -12.03 -2.22 4.95
N ALA A 91 -11.78 -1.63 3.78
CA ALA A 91 -11.35 -0.26 3.65
C ALA A 91 -12.28 0.51 2.70
N ASP A 92 -12.61 1.74 3.06
CA ASP A 92 -13.25 2.65 2.11
C ASP A 92 -12.22 3.12 1.09
N LYS A 93 -12.59 3.05 -0.20
CA LYS A 93 -11.68 3.52 -1.24
C LYS A 93 -11.43 5.02 -1.06
N ASP A 94 -12.44 5.88 -0.98
CA ASP A 94 -12.19 7.31 -1.13
C ASP A 94 -11.48 7.94 0.10
N SER A 95 -11.68 7.38 1.29
CA SER A 95 -11.15 7.89 2.56
C SER A 95 -10.03 7.04 3.19
N HIS A 96 -9.75 5.85 2.66
CA HIS A 96 -8.83 4.86 3.24
C HIS A 96 -9.12 4.48 4.71
N THR A 97 -10.34 4.77 5.17
CA THR A 97 -10.76 4.41 6.53
C THR A 97 -10.97 2.91 6.62
N THR A 98 -10.40 2.28 7.63
CA THR A 98 -10.58 0.86 7.89
C THR A 98 -11.70 0.65 8.89
N SER A 99 -12.48 -0.40 8.68
CA SER A 99 -13.67 -0.68 9.50
C SER A 99 -13.50 -1.99 10.27
N LYS A 100 -13.86 -3.11 9.65
CA LYS A 100 -13.84 -4.44 10.27
C LYS A 100 -12.74 -5.33 9.69
N VAL A 101 -12.26 -6.24 10.52
CA VAL A 101 -11.41 -7.36 10.07
C VAL A 101 -12.28 -8.33 9.27
N ILE A 102 -11.83 -8.69 8.09
CA ILE A 102 -12.53 -9.60 7.16
C ILE A 102 -11.74 -10.88 6.86
N GLY A 103 -10.47 -10.94 7.27
CA GLY A 103 -9.64 -12.12 7.05
C GLY A 103 -8.21 -11.94 7.50
N MET A 104 -7.39 -12.92 7.15
CA MET A 104 -5.95 -12.93 7.38
C MET A 104 -5.28 -13.66 6.21
N THR A 105 -4.11 -13.17 5.79
CA THR A 105 -3.26 -13.85 4.81
C THR A 105 -2.57 -15.06 5.44
N ASN A 106 -2.07 -15.98 4.61
CA ASN A 106 -1.36 -17.17 5.11
C ASN A 106 0.00 -16.85 5.74
N GLU A 107 0.62 -15.75 5.32
CA GLU A 107 1.94 -15.31 5.78
C GLU A 107 1.95 -13.81 6.06
N PRO A 108 2.77 -13.35 7.04
CA PRO A 108 3.01 -11.93 7.27
C PRO A 108 3.60 -11.27 6.03
N LEU A 109 3.24 -10.02 5.77
CA LEU A 109 3.69 -9.31 4.58
C LEU A 109 4.96 -8.51 4.87
N SER A 110 6.02 -8.81 4.12
CA SER A 110 7.23 -7.99 4.11
C SER A 110 6.95 -6.66 3.40
N GLY A 111 7.07 -5.54 4.10
CA GLY A 111 6.91 -4.20 3.49
C GLY A 111 5.92 -3.28 4.20
N GLY A 112 5.17 -3.78 5.19
CA GLY A 112 4.27 -2.97 6.01
C GLY A 112 2.81 -3.15 5.60
N SER A 113 2.02 -2.08 5.72
CA SER A 113 0.59 -2.11 5.39
C SER A 113 0.34 -1.71 3.95
N HIS A 114 -0.51 -2.46 3.27
CA HIS A 114 -0.82 -2.30 1.86
C HIS A 114 -2.31 -2.07 1.68
N PHE A 115 -2.69 -1.07 0.89
CA PHE A 115 -4.06 -0.93 0.42
C PHE A 115 -4.19 -1.53 -0.98
N GLY A 116 -5.29 -2.23 -1.23
CA GLY A 116 -5.43 -3.05 -2.41
C GLY A 116 -6.85 -3.47 -2.73
N TRP A 117 -6.97 -4.32 -3.73
CA TRP A 117 -8.20 -4.99 -4.09
C TRP A 117 -8.16 -6.46 -3.67
N GLU A 118 -9.18 -6.88 -2.91
CA GLU A 118 -9.54 -8.29 -2.79
C GLU A 118 -10.40 -8.65 -4.01
N ILE A 119 -9.88 -9.50 -4.87
CA ILE A 119 -10.57 -10.03 -6.05
C ILE A 119 -10.95 -11.48 -5.77
N THR A 120 -12.24 -11.80 -5.83
CA THR A 120 -12.71 -13.19 -5.71
C THR A 120 -13.02 -13.78 -7.07
N PHE A 121 -12.47 -14.95 -7.37
CA PHE A 121 -12.74 -15.73 -8.59
C PHE A 121 -12.78 -17.23 -8.26
N ASN A 122 -13.88 -17.91 -8.62
CA ASN A 122 -14.08 -19.34 -8.37
C ASN A 122 -13.77 -19.79 -6.93
N GLY A 123 -14.08 -18.95 -5.94
CA GLY A 123 -13.81 -19.23 -4.53
C GLY A 123 -12.37 -18.95 -4.08
N THR A 124 -11.46 -18.56 -4.97
CA THR A 124 -10.13 -18.07 -4.58
C THR A 124 -10.17 -16.56 -4.45
N LYS A 125 -9.60 -16.04 -3.36
CA LYS A 125 -9.40 -14.61 -3.12
C LYS A 125 -7.96 -14.24 -3.45
N TYR A 126 -7.78 -13.22 -4.27
CA TYR A 126 -6.50 -12.65 -4.65
C TYR A 126 -6.41 -11.23 -4.12
N TYR A 127 -5.27 -10.86 -3.56
CA TYR A 127 -5.04 -9.53 -3.02
C TYR A 127 -4.01 -8.81 -3.87
N VAL A 128 -4.42 -7.72 -4.52
CA VAL A 128 -3.58 -6.95 -5.44
C VAL A 128 -3.31 -5.58 -4.85
N ASP A 129 -2.04 -5.20 -4.74
CA ASP A 129 -1.62 -3.90 -4.23
C ASP A 129 -2.12 -2.78 -5.15
N SER A 130 -2.84 -1.81 -4.60
CA SER A 130 -3.48 -0.75 -5.40
C SER A 130 -2.52 0.31 -5.93
N THR A 131 -1.24 0.29 -5.53
CA THR A 131 -0.21 1.23 -5.99
C THR A 131 0.75 0.59 -6.99
N SER A 132 1.15 -0.65 -6.75
CA SER A 132 2.17 -1.37 -7.53
C SER A 132 1.60 -2.42 -8.48
N GLY A 133 0.33 -2.81 -8.33
CA GLY A 133 -0.28 -3.86 -9.14
C GLY A 133 0.28 -5.25 -8.87
N ARG A 134 1.05 -5.43 -7.79
CA ARG A 134 1.61 -6.74 -7.45
C ARG A 134 0.59 -7.56 -6.67
N ILE A 135 0.54 -8.86 -6.94
CA ILE A 135 -0.19 -9.80 -6.09
C ILE A 135 0.55 -9.92 -4.75
N ILE A 136 -0.10 -9.47 -3.70
CA ILE A 136 0.41 -9.46 -2.33
C ILE A 136 0.23 -10.83 -1.68
N SER A 137 -0.94 -11.43 -1.86
CA SER A 137 -1.29 -12.74 -1.29
C SER A 137 -2.50 -13.33 -2.03
N PHE A 138 -2.77 -14.60 -1.78
CA PHE A 138 -4.03 -15.24 -2.15
C PHE A 138 -4.46 -16.23 -1.08
N VAL A 139 -5.77 -16.36 -0.90
CA VAL A 139 -6.38 -17.32 0.03
C VAL A 139 -7.35 -18.15 -0.79
N ASN A 140 -7.13 -19.46 -0.79
CA ASN A 140 -8.09 -20.39 -1.37
C ASN A 140 -9.22 -20.59 -0.36
N ALA A 141 -10.49 -20.39 -0.72
CA ALA A 141 -11.60 -20.60 0.23
C ALA A 141 -11.85 -22.09 0.56
N SER A 142 -10.98 -23.00 0.15
CA SER A 142 -11.06 -24.42 0.47
C SER A 142 -10.51 -24.73 1.87
N LYS A 143 -11.40 -24.72 2.85
CA LYS A 143 -11.46 -25.74 3.91
C LYS A 143 -12.90 -26.07 4.24
#